data_AF-A0A673N187-F1
#
_entry.id   AF-A0A673N187-F1
#
_cell.length_a   1.000
_cell.length_b   1.000
_cell.length_c   1.000
_cell.angle_alpha   90.00
_cell.angle_beta   90.00
_cell.angle_gamma   90.00
#
_symmetry.space_group_name_H-M   'P 1'
#
loop_
_entity.id
_entity.type
_entity.pdbx_description
1 polymer ?
#
loop_
_entity_poly.entity_id
_entity_poly.type
_entity_poly.pdbx_seq_one_letter_code
_entity_poly.pdbx_strand_id
1 'polypeptide(L)'
;MIAKTHYCLFCGCGSETAGAAGPQQARVQAQFVDRNYAALIQKVTSVMAITDELKNKGMLCDEKYSEIRAEQTSQGKMRMLFEALNSGGDGVKNDFYYALRNHEPHLFKDLGKRIYSCC
;
A
#
# COMPACT_ATOMS: atom_id res chain seq x y z
N MET A 1 21.77 7.24 -27.70
CA MET A 1 21.57 5.88 -27.17
C MET A 1 20.94 6.01 -25.80
N ILE A 2 20.03 5.09 -25.51
CA ILE A 2 18.96 5.12 -24.50
C ILE A 2 19.47 5.46 -23.10
N ALA A 3 19.06 6.61 -22.54
CA ALA A 3 19.16 6.86 -21.10
C ALA A 3 17.82 6.49 -20.43
N LYS A 4 17.62 5.19 -20.20
CA LYS A 4 16.62 4.67 -19.27
C LYS A 4 17.35 4.38 -17.97
N THR A 5 17.29 5.28 -17.00
CA THR A 5 17.53 5.05 -15.56
C THR A 5 17.29 6.39 -14.86
N HIS A 6 16.03 6.74 -14.64
CA HIS A 6 15.65 7.69 -13.58
C HIS A 6 14.98 6.86 -12.50
N TYR A 7 15.80 6.12 -11.75
CA TYR A 7 15.38 5.68 -10.43
C TYR A 7 15.42 6.92 -9.54
N CYS A 8 14.27 7.34 -9.03
CA CYS A 8 14.18 8.26 -7.90
C CYS A 8 14.87 7.63 -6.69
N LEU A 9 16.17 7.85 -6.57
CA LEU A 9 16.86 7.75 -5.28
C LEU A 9 16.77 9.13 -4.62
N PHE A 10 16.40 9.12 -3.34
CA PHE A 10 16.38 10.24 -2.39
C PHE A 10 15.23 11.24 -2.52
N CYS A 11 14.05 10.84 -2.02
CA CYS A 11 13.31 11.76 -1.15
C CYS A 11 13.73 11.44 0.29
N GLY A 12 14.68 12.20 0.82
CA GLY A 12 15.04 12.16 2.23
C GLY A 12 13.95 12.84 3.04
N CYS A 13 13.19 12.06 3.81
CA CYS A 13 12.47 12.57 4.97
C CYS A 13 13.01 11.82 6.20
N GLY A 14 13.46 12.61 7.18
CA GLY A 14 14.35 12.19 8.26
C GLY A 14 13.86 11.01 9.09
N SER A 15 14.82 10.23 9.56
CA SER A 15 14.62 9.30 10.65
C SER A 15 14.29 10.06 11.93
N GLU A 16 13.31 9.51 12.65
CA GLU A 16 13.02 9.68 14.07
C GLU A 16 12.08 10.84 14.46
N THR A 17 10.83 10.48 14.79
CA THR A 17 10.37 10.54 16.19
C THR A 17 9.17 9.63 16.46
N ALA A 18 9.41 8.68 17.37
CA ALA A 18 8.54 8.14 18.42
C ALA A 18 7.00 8.20 18.24
N GLY A 19 6.45 7.08 17.79
CA GLY A 19 5.10 6.61 18.13
C GLY A 19 5.15 5.09 18.26
N ALA A 20 4.87 4.55 19.44
CA ALA A 20 5.09 3.16 19.81
C ALA A 20 4.34 2.13 18.93
N ALA A 21 5.02 1.59 17.92
CA ALA A 21 4.73 0.31 17.29
C ALA A 21 6.07 -0.30 16.85
N GLY A 22 6.55 -1.33 17.54
CA GLY A 22 7.89 -1.88 17.29
C GLY A 22 8.08 -2.37 15.84
N PRO A 23 9.34 -2.53 15.37
CA PRO A 23 9.66 -2.94 13.99
C PRO A 23 9.03 -4.27 13.57
N GLN A 24 8.60 -5.09 14.53
CA GLN A 24 7.89 -6.33 14.31
C GLN A 24 6.48 -6.14 13.73
N GLN A 25 5.79 -5.06 14.10
CA GLN A 25 4.37 -4.88 13.78
C GLN A 25 4.17 -4.44 12.33
N ALA A 26 4.98 -3.49 11.86
CA ALA A 26 5.01 -3.07 10.46
C ALA A 26 5.30 -4.25 9.52
N ARG A 27 6.20 -5.17 9.92
CA ARG A 27 6.47 -6.42 9.17
C ARG A 27 5.25 -7.34 9.09
N VAL A 28 4.51 -7.52 10.18
CA VAL A 28 3.31 -8.36 10.19
C VAL A 28 2.22 -7.77 9.29
N GLN A 29 2.04 -6.44 9.32
CA GLN A 29 1.07 -5.75 8.48
C GLN A 29 1.47 -5.77 7.00
N ALA A 30 2.74 -5.52 6.70
CA ALA A 30 3.29 -5.66 5.35
C ALA A 30 3.10 -7.08 4.80
N GLN A 31 3.40 -8.11 5.60
CA GLN A 31 3.16 -9.49 5.20
C GLN A 31 1.69 -9.82 5.02
N PHE A 32 0.78 -9.24 5.81
CA PHE A 32 -0.66 -9.41 5.61
C PHE A 32 -1.09 -8.83 4.25
N VAL A 33 -0.61 -7.63 3.93
CA VAL A 33 -0.87 -6.94 2.67
C VAL A 33 -0.34 -7.76 1.48
N ASP A 34 0.88 -8.30 1.58
CA ASP A 34 1.49 -9.14 0.54
C ASP A 34 0.76 -10.49 0.38
N ARG A 35 0.42 -11.17 1.48
CA ARG A 35 -0.29 -12.47 1.45
C ARG A 35 -1.70 -12.34 0.88
N ASN A 36 -2.37 -11.21 1.14
CA ASN A 36 -3.73 -10.98 0.69
C ASN A 36 -3.81 -10.19 -0.63
N TYR A 37 -2.67 -9.91 -1.28
CA TYR A 37 -2.56 -9.14 -2.51
C TYR A 37 -3.62 -9.49 -3.56
N ALA A 38 -3.77 -10.79 -3.88
CA ALA A 38 -4.72 -11.24 -4.90
C ALA A 38 -6.18 -10.94 -4.51
N ALA A 39 -6.52 -11.09 -3.23
CA ALA A 39 -7.86 -10.81 -2.74
C ALA A 39 -8.14 -9.30 -2.67
N LEU A 40 -7.11 -8.50 -2.33
CA LEU A 40 -7.21 -7.05 -2.32
C LEU A 40 -7.43 -6.49 -3.72
N ILE A 41 -6.72 -7.00 -4.73
CA ILE A 41 -6.94 -6.60 -6.14
C ILE A 41 -8.36 -6.86 -6.60
N GLN A 42 -8.94 -8.01 -6.22
CA GLN A 42 -10.27 -8.38 -6.70
C GLN A 42 -11.39 -7.69 -5.95
N LYS A 43 -11.21 -7.44 -4.65
CA LYS A 43 -12.30 -6.96 -3.80
C LYS A 43 -12.25 -5.46 -3.50
N VAL A 44 -11.07 -4.83 -3.50
CA VAL A 44 -10.96 -3.38 -3.27
C VAL A 44 -11.48 -2.65 -4.51
N THR A 45 -12.65 -2.05 -4.39
CA THR A 45 -13.20 -1.15 -5.41
C THR A 45 -12.77 0.30 -5.19
N SER A 46 -12.47 0.67 -3.94
CA SER A 46 -12.18 2.03 -3.50
C SER A 46 -10.70 2.41 -3.58
N VAL A 47 -10.00 1.99 -4.65
CA VAL A 47 -8.53 2.15 -4.78
C VAL A 47 -8.09 3.61 -4.77
N MET A 48 -8.87 4.50 -5.42
CA MET A 48 -8.55 5.93 -5.47
C MET A 48 -8.56 6.58 -4.08
N ALA A 49 -9.53 6.23 -3.22
CA ALA A 49 -9.60 6.80 -1.87
C ALA A 49 -8.38 6.42 -1.03
N ILE A 50 -7.94 5.16 -1.12
CA ILE A 50 -6.74 4.69 -0.42
C ILE A 50 -5.47 5.34 -0.99
N THR A 51 -5.43 5.53 -2.31
CA THR A 51 -4.31 6.18 -3.00
C THR A 51 -4.22 7.67 -2.61
N ASP A 52 -5.36 8.35 -2.49
CA ASP A 52 -5.44 9.74 -2.01
C ASP A 52 -4.97 9.86 -0.56
N GLU A 53 -5.36 8.93 0.32
CA GLU A 53 -4.88 8.92 1.72
C GLU A 53 -3.36 8.74 1.78
N LEU A 54 -2.81 7.81 0.99
CA LEU A 54 -1.36 7.59 0.92
C LEU A 54 -0.60 8.79 0.34
N LYS A 55 -1.18 9.46 -0.66
CA LYS A 55 -0.63 10.70 -1.19
C LYS A 55 -0.64 11.82 -0.15
N ASN A 56 -1.74 12.00 0.58
CA ASN A 56 -1.83 12.99 1.64
C ASN A 56 -0.83 12.75 2.78
N LYS A 57 -0.47 11.49 3.02
CA LYS A 57 0.60 11.11 3.96
C LYS A 57 2.02 11.34 3.40
N GLY A 58 2.17 11.78 2.15
CA GLY A 58 3.47 12.02 1.51
C GLY A 58 4.21 10.75 1.08
N MET A 59 3.51 9.61 1.02
CA MET A 59 4.13 8.31 0.71
C MET A 59 4.15 8.00 -0.80
N LEU A 60 3.40 8.77 -1.59
CA LEU A 60 3.34 8.65 -3.04
C LEU A 60 3.70 9.98 -3.69
N CYS A 61 4.65 9.93 -4.64
CA CYS A 61 4.97 11.06 -5.49
C CYS A 61 3.82 11.35 -6.48
N ASP A 62 3.67 12.62 -6.88
CA ASP A 62 2.66 13.05 -7.85
C ASP A 62 2.73 12.32 -9.20
N GLU A 63 3.93 11.94 -9.63
CA GLU A 63 4.16 11.18 -10.86
C GLU A 63 3.51 9.79 -10.76
N LYS A 64 3.80 9.03 -9.71
CA LYS A 64 3.18 7.71 -9.49
C LYS A 64 1.70 7.81 -9.21
N TYR A 65 1.26 8.82 -8.48
CA TYR A 65 -0.16 9.10 -8.30
C TYR A 65 -0.87 9.30 -9.65
N SER A 66 -0.28 10.07 -10.56
CA SER A 66 -0.88 10.35 -11.86
C SER A 66 -0.92 9.10 -12.74
N GLU A 67 0.13 8.26 -12.72
CA GLU A 67 0.13 6.96 -13.39
C GLU A 67 -0.99 6.05 -12.86
N ILE A 68 -1.12 5.93 -11.53
CA ILE A 68 -2.18 5.14 -10.90
C ILE A 68 -3.55 5.71 -11.27
N ARG A 69 -3.71 7.04 -11.26
CA ARG A 69 -4.98 7.68 -11.62
C ARG A 69 -5.35 7.47 -13.09
N ALA A 70 -4.36 7.46 -13.98
CA ALA A 70 -4.52 7.29 -15.43
C ALA A 70 -4.92 5.88 -15.86
N GLU A 71 -4.62 4.88 -15.02
CA GLU A 71 -5.07 3.51 -15.26
C GLU A 71 -6.61 3.43 -15.28
N GLN A 72 -7.18 2.58 -16.14
CA GLN A 72 -8.63 2.55 -16.35
C GLN A 72 -9.32 1.52 -15.46
N THR A 73 -8.61 0.45 -15.11
CA THR A 73 -9.18 -0.65 -14.32
C THR A 73 -8.83 -0.50 -12.85
N SER A 74 -9.79 -0.68 -11.94
CA SER A 74 -9.52 -0.70 -10.50
C SER A 74 -8.44 -1.70 -10.12
N GLN A 75 -8.43 -2.86 -10.80
CA GLN A 75 -7.43 -3.90 -10.60
C GLN A 75 -6.03 -3.45 -11.02
N GLY A 76 -5.89 -2.78 -12.17
CA GLY A 76 -4.62 -2.23 -12.63
C GLY A 76 -4.09 -1.16 -11.67
N LYS A 77 -4.97 -0.26 -11.21
CA LYS A 77 -4.64 0.76 -10.20
C LYS A 77 -4.04 0.14 -8.95
N MET A 78 -4.65 -0.95 -8.50
CA MET A 78 -4.21 -1.66 -7.31
C MET A 78 -2.81 -2.27 -7.50
N ARG A 79 -2.54 -2.89 -8.66
CA ARG A 79 -1.18 -3.43 -8.95
C ARG A 79 -0.12 -2.34 -8.96
N MET A 80 -0.38 -1.23 -9.65
CA MET A 80 0.54 -0.09 -9.71
C MET A 80 0.81 0.51 -8.33
N LEU A 81 -0.24 0.62 -7.51
CA LEU A 81 -0.11 1.08 -6.13
C LEU A 81 0.81 0.14 -5.34
N PHE A 82 0.62 -1.17 -5.45
CA PHE A 82 1.47 -2.16 -4.78
C PHE A 82 2.94 -2.12 -5.21
N GLU A 83 3.22 -1.85 -6.49
CA GLU A 83 4.60 -1.64 -6.97
C GLU A 83 5.25 -0.42 -6.28
N ALA A 84 4.47 0.66 -6.11
CA ALA A 84 4.92 1.82 -5.34
C ALA A 84 5.12 1.48 -3.85
N LEU A 85 4.23 0.69 -3.23
CA LEU A 85 4.37 0.23 -1.84
C LEU A 85 5.62 -0.63 -1.64
N ASN A 86 5.92 -1.53 -2.58
CA ASN A 86 7.13 -2.35 -2.54
C ASN A 86 8.41 -1.51 -2.66
N SER A 87 8.34 -0.39 -3.39
CA SER A 87 9.46 0.56 -3.50
C SER A 87 9.63 1.40 -2.23
N GLY A 88 8.54 1.68 -1.50
CA GLY A 88 8.54 2.47 -0.26
C GLY A 88 8.86 1.69 1.03
N GLY A 89 8.87 0.36 0.98
CA GLY A 89 9.22 -0.50 2.12
C GLY A 89 8.10 -0.73 3.16
N ASP A 90 8.45 -1.37 4.27
CA ASP A 90 7.49 -1.84 5.29
C ASP A 90 6.68 -0.70 5.94
N GLY A 91 7.24 0.50 6.04
CA GLY A 91 6.56 1.68 6.59
C GLY A 91 5.34 2.07 5.75
N VAL A 92 5.49 2.14 4.43
CA VAL A 92 4.39 2.51 3.54
C VAL A 92 3.32 1.43 3.49
N LYS A 93 3.72 0.15 3.56
CA LYS A 93 2.78 -0.98 3.64
C LYS A 93 1.96 -0.96 4.94
N ASN A 94 2.56 -0.52 6.05
CA ASN A 94 1.85 -0.35 7.31
C ASN A 94 0.78 0.76 7.21
N ASP A 95 1.12 1.91 6.62
CA ASP A 95 0.12 2.97 6.40
C ASP A 95 -1.00 2.54 5.46
N PHE A 96 -0.65 1.80 4.40
CA PHE A 96 -1.63 1.21 3.51
C PHE A 96 -2.58 0.26 4.24
N TYR A 97 -2.06 -0.58 5.15
CA TYR A 97 -2.87 -1.47 5.97
C TYR A 97 -3.92 -0.69 6.79
N TYR A 98 -3.55 0.44 7.39
CA TYR A 98 -4.49 1.28 8.13
C TYR A 98 -5.52 1.96 7.23
N ALA A 99 -5.10 2.49 6.07
CA ALA A 99 -5.99 3.09 5.09
C ALA A 99 -7.03 2.07 4.59
N LEU A 100 -6.59 0.86 4.28
CA LEU A 100 -7.45 -0.25 3.90
C LEU A 100 -8.46 -0.59 5.01
N ARG A 101 -8.02 -0.58 6.28
CA ARG A 101 -8.90 -0.87 7.42
C ARG A 101 -9.99 0.18 7.59
N ASN A 102 -9.68 1.45 7.29
CA ASN A 102 -10.62 2.56 7.40
C ASN A 102 -11.63 2.57 6.26
N HIS A 103 -11.17 2.39 5.02
CA HIS A 103 -12.02 2.45 3.83
C HIS A 103 -12.81 1.16 3.60
N GLU A 104 -12.20 0.01 3.89
CA GLU A 104 -12.74 -1.29 3.51
C GLU A 104 -12.72 -2.28 4.71
N PRO A 105 -13.38 -1.95 5.84
CA PRO A 105 -13.37 -2.81 7.03
C PRO A 105 -14.02 -4.18 6.78
N HIS A 106 -14.92 -4.26 5.79
CA HIS A 106 -15.58 -5.50 5.39
C HIS A 106 -14.60 -6.51 4.78
N LEU A 107 -13.56 -6.04 4.08
CA LEU A 107 -12.49 -6.91 3.55
C LEU A 107 -11.73 -7.57 4.68
N PHE A 108 -11.43 -6.85 5.76
CA PHE A 108 -10.76 -7.42 6.93
C PHE A 108 -11.58 -8.52 7.61
N LYS A 109 -12.90 -8.41 7.59
CA LYS A 109 -13.78 -9.47 8.11
C LYS A 109 -13.69 -10.74 7.27
N ASP A 110 -13.59 -10.60 5.95
CA ASP A 110 -13.44 -11.72 5.02
C ASP A 110 -12.02 -12.32 5.00
N LEU A 111 -11.00 -11.47 5.03
CA LEU A 111 -9.59 -11.88 5.02
C LEU A 111 -9.16 -12.43 6.39
N GLY A 112 -9.68 -11.87 7.49
CA GLY A 112 -9.47 -12.36 8.85
C GLY A 112 -10.09 -13.73 9.09
N LYS A 113 -11.25 -14.03 8.49
CA LYS A 113 -11.86 -15.37 8.55
C LYS A 113 -10.98 -16.47 7.97
N ARG A 114 -10.15 -16.15 6.95
CA ARG A 114 -9.18 -17.11 6.39
C ARG A 114 -8.02 -17.42 7.33
N ILE A 115 -7.73 -16.56 8.31
CA ILE A 115 -6.67 -16.78 9.31
C ILE A 115 -7.22 -17.50 10.56
N TYR A 116 -8.51 -17.32 10.90
CA TYR A 116 -9.16 -18.02 12.03
C TYR A 116 -9.93 -19.30 11.65
N SER A 117 -9.76 -19.81 10.43
CA SER A 117 -10.26 -21.13 10.04
C SER A 117 -9.11 -22.12 9.97
N CYS A 118 -8.54 -22.46 11.13
CA CYS A 118 -7.84 -23.72 11.30
C CYS A 118 -8.53 -24.48 12.44
N CYS A 119 -9.11 -25.64 12.05
CA CYS A 119 -9.45 -26.73 12.94
C CYS A 119 -8.21 -27.24 13.69
#